data_AF-A0A2D4I625-F1
#
_entry.id   AF-A0A2D4I625-F1
#
_cell.length_a   1.000
_cell.length_b   1.000
_cell.length_c   1.000
_cell.angle_alpha   90.00
_cell.angle_beta   90.00
_cell.angle_gamma   90.00
#
_symmetry.space_group_name_H-M   'P 1'
#
loop_
_entity.id
_entity.type
_entity.pdbx_description
1 polymer ?
#
loop_
_entity_poly.entity_id
_entity_poly.type
_entity_poly.pdbx_seq_one_letter_code
_entity_poly.pdbx_strand_id
1 'polypeptide(L)'
;DLHVELAQLSTEQLLALVEENSRTNSMLKIETEMFEKFFNRLEPKDAGAEKHSSLLDMGQAPYPRGRRKSKSRITVDRVICLTVEQKCDLVQRDLDETKEDLQLMKENSERSLQNYLAILEEADIRLVEIKRAMIEFDKDIVKTITKKKGSVIASDKVLRYMEDRIRSRDVMKEKIHLKNDSLKVQKQKMQMQLKQERLKAEILNKKLRRQLAEYKVPPVFNYVHEKMAVHDLENSLRIWERKVEIAEMALKSYRNVWHKAKMASHQLQALLPEQERHKATEGL
;
A
#
# COMPACT_ATOMS: atom_id res chain seq x y z
N ASP A 1 -7.37 50.10 29.52
CA ASP A 1 -6.06 49.49 29.79
C ASP A 1 -5.36 48.99 28.54
N LEU A 2 -5.96 48.08 27.74
CA LEU A 2 -5.40 47.65 26.43
C LEU A 2 -5.02 48.78 25.45
N HIS A 3 -5.84 49.84 25.36
CA HIS A 3 -5.54 50.99 24.51
C HIS A 3 -4.32 51.81 24.98
N VAL A 4 -3.96 51.74 26.26
CA VAL A 4 -2.82 52.46 26.85
C VAL A 4 -1.52 51.68 26.63
N GLU A 5 -1.57 50.35 26.66
CA GLU A 5 -0.44 49.46 26.34
C GLU A 5 -0.08 49.47 24.85
N LEU A 6 -1.09 49.49 23.96
CA LEU A 6 -0.86 49.56 22.51
C LEU A 6 -0.20 50.88 22.06
N ALA A 7 -0.46 51.97 22.78
CA ALA A 7 0.09 53.29 22.48
C ALA A 7 1.58 53.43 22.85
N GLN A 8 2.14 52.50 23.64
CA GLN A 8 3.54 52.48 24.06
C GLN A 8 4.43 51.58 23.18
N LEU A 9 3.82 50.81 22.27
CA LEU A 9 4.53 49.91 21.37
C LEU A 9 5.01 50.65 20.11
N SER A 10 6.22 50.31 19.67
CA SER A 10 6.74 50.76 18.38
C SER A 10 5.92 50.21 17.20
N THR A 11 5.99 50.87 16.06
CA THR A 11 5.30 50.42 14.82
C THR A 11 5.68 49.01 14.41
N GLU A 12 6.93 48.60 14.62
CA GLU A 12 7.42 47.25 14.33
C GLU A 12 6.81 46.20 15.27
N GLN A 13 6.69 46.53 16.56
CA GLN A 13 6.02 45.66 17.54
C GLN A 13 4.51 45.52 17.26
N LEU A 14 3.86 46.60 16.80
CA LEU A 14 2.46 46.57 16.39
C LEU A 14 2.24 45.70 15.15
N LEU A 15 3.13 45.77 14.15
CA LEU A 15 3.06 44.90 12.97
C LEU A 15 3.23 43.42 13.33
N ALA A 16 4.22 43.10 14.18
CA ALA A 16 4.42 41.74 14.65
C ALA A 16 3.20 41.19 15.40
N LEU A 17 2.58 42.02 16.25
CA LEU A 17 1.37 41.64 16.99
C LEU A 17 0.16 41.45 16.04
N VAL A 18 0.03 42.26 14.99
CA VAL A 18 -1.02 42.10 13.97
C VAL A 18 -0.81 40.81 13.17
N GLU A 19 0.42 40.49 12.77
CA GLU A 19 0.72 39.22 12.09
C GLU A 19 0.44 38.01 12.99
N GLU A 20 0.85 38.08 14.26
CA GLU A 20 0.58 37.03 15.23
C GLU A 20 -0.93 36.84 15.43
N ASN A 21 -1.67 37.92 15.64
CA ASN A 21 -3.13 37.89 15.74
C ASN A 21 -3.80 37.38 14.46
N SER A 22 -3.23 37.66 13.29
CA SER A 22 -3.73 37.13 12.03
C SER A 22 -3.54 35.61 11.94
N ARG A 23 -2.36 35.10 12.34
CA ARG A 23 -2.07 33.66 12.38
C ARG A 23 -2.97 32.95 13.39
N THR A 24 -3.12 33.48 14.60
CA THR A 24 -3.99 32.89 15.64
C THR A 24 -5.46 32.90 15.22
N ASN A 25 -5.95 34.00 14.63
CA ASN A 25 -7.30 34.05 14.06
C ASN A 25 -7.49 33.03 12.94
N SER A 26 -6.49 32.83 12.08
CA SER A 26 -6.55 31.79 11.04
C SER A 26 -6.64 30.38 11.63
N MET A 27 -5.86 30.09 12.68
CA MET A 27 -5.92 28.81 13.39
C MET A 27 -7.28 28.59 14.04
N LEU A 28 -7.80 29.58 14.75
CA LEU A 28 -9.12 29.51 15.39
C LEU A 28 -10.24 29.34 14.37
N LYS A 29 -10.11 29.95 13.18
CA LYS A 29 -11.08 29.78 12.10
C LYS A 29 -11.09 28.34 11.58
N ILE A 30 -9.93 27.74 11.34
CA ILE A 30 -9.80 26.33 10.92
C ILE A 30 -10.40 25.40 11.99
N GLU A 31 -10.08 25.66 13.26
CA GLU A 31 -10.62 24.91 14.39
C GLU A 31 -12.16 25.03 14.47
N THR A 32 -12.69 26.24 14.27
CA THR A 32 -14.14 26.49 14.27
C THR A 32 -14.81 25.76 13.11
N GLU A 33 -14.28 25.87 11.89
CA GLU A 33 -14.81 25.18 10.70
C GLU A 33 -14.82 23.64 10.89
N MET A 34 -13.74 23.08 11.45
CA MET A 34 -13.65 21.66 11.80
C MET A 34 -14.73 21.24 12.81
N PHE A 35 -14.92 22.02 13.88
CA PHE A 35 -15.95 21.73 14.88
C PHE A 35 -17.35 21.87 14.31
N GLU A 36 -17.63 22.90 13.51
CA GLU A 36 -18.91 23.08 12.83
C GLU A 36 -19.24 21.88 11.94
N LYS A 37 -18.29 21.40 11.12
CA LYS A 37 -18.46 20.17 10.33
C LYS A 37 -18.83 18.97 11.23
N PHE A 38 -18.21 18.84 12.40
CA PHE A 38 -18.51 17.77 13.34
C PHE A 38 -19.91 17.88 13.94
N PHE A 39 -20.30 19.06 14.43
CA PHE A 39 -21.63 19.28 15.01
C PHE A 39 -22.74 19.09 13.96
N ASN A 40 -22.54 19.57 12.73
CA ASN A 40 -23.46 19.37 11.62
C ASN A 40 -23.68 17.89 11.25
N ARG A 41 -22.72 17.01 11.56
CA ARG A 41 -22.84 15.55 11.39
C ARG A 41 -23.55 14.85 12.56
N LEU A 42 -23.53 15.45 13.75
CA LEU A 42 -24.15 14.91 14.97
C LEU A 42 -25.61 15.35 15.16
N GLU A 43 -26.01 16.49 14.59
CA GLU A 43 -27.44 16.82 14.54
C GLU A 43 -28.17 15.71 13.78
N PRO A 44 -29.17 15.05 14.39
CA PRO A 44 -30.07 14.19 13.65
C PRO A 44 -30.71 15.06 12.58
N LYS A 45 -30.35 14.86 11.31
CA LYS A 45 -31.21 15.29 10.22
C LYS A 45 -32.52 14.55 10.44
N ASP A 46 -33.48 15.24 11.05
CA ASP A 46 -34.85 14.73 11.19
C ASP A 46 -35.23 14.13 9.83
N ALA A 47 -35.49 12.82 9.84
CA ALA A 47 -35.98 12.11 8.68
C ALA A 47 -37.32 12.72 8.30
N GLY A 48 -37.29 13.62 7.32
CA GLY A 48 -38.44 14.44 6.95
C GLY A 48 -38.20 15.24 5.68
N ALA A 49 -38.00 14.51 4.57
CA ALA A 49 -38.35 14.86 3.20
C ALA A 49 -38.00 16.26 2.67
N GLU A 50 -37.05 16.22 1.74
CA GLU A 50 -36.88 17.11 0.58
C GLU A 50 -38.07 18.01 0.25
N LYS A 51 -37.83 19.33 0.24
CA LYS A 51 -38.58 20.23 -0.63
C LYS A 51 -37.71 20.63 -1.80
N HIS A 52 -37.85 19.85 -2.86
CA HIS A 52 -37.64 20.33 -4.21
C HIS A 52 -38.46 21.62 -4.40
N SER A 53 -37.77 22.65 -4.86
CA SER A 53 -38.34 23.93 -5.30
C SER A 53 -39.32 23.72 -6.46
N SER A 54 -40.61 24.01 -6.26
CA SER A 54 -41.61 24.26 -7.32
C SER A 54 -42.81 25.08 -6.81
N LEU A 55 -42.90 26.32 -7.29
CA LEU A 55 -44.06 27.08 -7.82
C LEU A 55 -45.52 26.74 -7.37
N LEU A 56 -46.23 27.78 -6.88
CA LEU A 56 -47.69 28.06 -6.80
C LEU A 56 -48.62 27.09 -6.04
N ASP A 57 -49.35 27.59 -5.03
CA ASP A 57 -50.83 27.63 -5.00
C ASP A 57 -51.35 28.32 -3.70
N MET A 58 -52.45 29.07 -3.84
CA MET A 58 -53.16 29.86 -2.82
C MET A 58 -54.43 29.11 -2.36
N GLY A 59 -54.65 28.94 -1.05
CA GLY A 59 -55.93 28.40 -0.55
C GLY A 59 -56.09 28.42 0.98
N GLN A 60 -57.24 28.91 1.44
CA GLN A 60 -57.63 29.20 2.83
C GLN A 60 -58.03 27.98 3.70
N ALA A 61 -57.63 28.03 4.98
CA ALA A 61 -58.32 27.58 6.22
C ALA A 61 -58.66 26.06 6.42
N PRO A 62 -59.08 25.59 7.62
CA PRO A 62 -58.93 26.05 9.02
C PRO A 62 -58.28 24.99 9.97
N TYR A 63 -57.88 25.40 11.18
CA TYR A 63 -57.34 24.56 12.27
C TYR A 63 -58.21 23.33 12.67
N PRO A 64 -57.63 22.31 13.35
CA PRO A 64 -57.84 22.25 14.79
C PRO A 64 -56.63 21.81 15.65
N ARG A 65 -56.71 22.22 16.92
CA ARG A 65 -55.77 22.01 18.04
C ARG A 65 -55.42 20.54 18.28
N GLY A 66 -54.11 20.27 18.38
CA GLY A 66 -53.54 19.05 18.97
C GLY A 66 -52.54 19.40 20.09
N ARG A 67 -53.03 19.39 21.34
CA ARG A 67 -52.35 19.25 22.64
C ARG A 67 -50.81 19.34 22.64
N ARG A 68 -50.26 20.55 22.86
CA ARG A 68 -48.86 20.75 23.28
C ARG A 68 -48.63 20.08 24.64
N LYS A 69 -48.02 18.89 24.65
CA LYS A 69 -47.41 18.34 25.86
C LYS A 69 -46.06 19.04 26.01
N SER A 70 -46.04 20.05 26.86
CA SER A 70 -44.82 20.75 27.29
C SER A 70 -43.87 19.71 27.90
N LYS A 71 -42.84 19.30 27.13
CA LYS A 71 -41.69 18.60 27.67
C LYS A 71 -40.65 19.66 28.01
N SER A 72 -40.82 20.12 29.24
CA SER A 72 -39.85 20.72 30.14
C SER A 72 -38.43 20.85 29.62
N ARG A 73 -37.95 22.10 29.61
CA ARG A 73 -36.59 22.51 30.00
C ARG A 73 -35.50 21.53 29.58
N ILE A 74 -35.02 21.69 28.35
CA ILE A 74 -33.60 21.45 28.07
C ILE A 74 -32.87 22.50 28.92
N THR A 75 -32.29 22.04 30.02
CA THR A 75 -31.40 22.84 30.86
C THR A 75 -30.33 23.43 29.95
N VAL A 76 -30.05 24.73 30.11
CA VAL A 76 -29.02 25.50 29.39
C VAL A 76 -27.59 25.00 29.73
N ASP A 77 -27.47 23.79 30.28
CA ASP A 77 -26.30 23.32 31.04
C ASP A 77 -25.88 21.88 30.67
N ARG A 78 -26.04 21.53 29.40
CA ARG A 78 -25.20 20.51 28.76
C ARG A 78 -24.67 21.09 27.47
N VAL A 79 -23.83 22.10 27.59
CA VAL A 79 -22.81 22.31 26.54
C VAL A 79 -22.03 21.00 26.51
N ILE A 80 -22.25 20.19 25.47
CA ILE A 80 -21.49 18.97 25.26
C ILE A 80 -20.09 19.43 24.84
N CYS A 81 -19.24 19.67 25.84
CA CYS A 81 -17.84 20.01 25.62
C CYS A 81 -17.11 18.73 25.20
N LEU A 82 -16.48 18.77 24.03
CA LEU A 82 -15.58 17.71 23.60
C LEU A 82 -14.40 17.61 24.58
N THR A 83 -14.06 16.38 24.96
CA THR A 83 -12.82 16.12 25.71
C THR A 83 -11.61 16.48 24.84
N VAL A 84 -10.46 16.72 25.46
CA VAL A 84 -9.22 17.01 24.71
C VAL A 84 -8.88 15.86 23.76
N GLU A 85 -9.09 14.61 24.17
CA GLU A 85 -8.92 13.42 23.34
C GLU A 85 -9.87 13.43 22.13
N GLN A 86 -11.16 13.73 22.33
CA GLN A 86 -12.13 13.85 21.23
C GLN A 86 -11.80 14.99 20.27
N LYS A 87 -11.27 16.12 20.77
CA LYS A 87 -10.78 17.22 19.94
C LYS A 87 -9.56 16.79 19.13
N CYS A 88 -8.59 16.12 19.74
CA CYS A 88 -7.41 15.57 19.05
C CYS A 88 -7.81 14.58 17.94
N ASP A 89 -8.73 13.67 18.22
CA ASP A 89 -9.25 12.72 17.23
C ASP A 89 -9.96 13.42 16.06
N LEU A 90 -10.69 14.50 16.34
CA LEU A 90 -11.35 15.29 15.32
C LEU A 90 -10.35 16.05 14.45
N VAL A 91 -9.36 16.70 15.07
CA VAL A 91 -8.26 17.38 14.37
C VAL A 91 -7.51 16.40 13.48
N GLN A 92 -7.21 15.21 14.00
CA GLN A 92 -6.54 14.17 13.22
C GLN A 92 -7.38 13.72 12.01
N ARG A 93 -8.69 13.53 12.20
CA ARG A 93 -9.60 13.15 11.11
C ARG A 93 -9.73 14.23 10.03
N ASP A 94 -9.91 15.49 10.43
CA ASP A 94 -10.01 16.60 9.47
C ASP A 94 -8.67 16.87 8.76
N LEU A 95 -7.55 16.64 9.45
CA LEU A 95 -6.22 16.64 8.83
C LEU A 95 -6.08 15.53 7.77
N ASP A 96 -6.60 14.33 8.04
CA ASP A 96 -6.53 13.23 7.09
C ASP A 96 -7.50 13.46 5.90
N GLU A 97 -8.70 13.98 6.14
CA GLU A 97 -9.66 14.39 5.09
C GLU A 97 -9.07 15.49 4.18
N THR A 98 -8.47 16.53 4.76
CA THR A 98 -7.83 17.61 3.97
C THR A 98 -6.61 17.14 3.19
N LYS A 99 -5.85 16.16 3.71
CA LYS A 99 -4.77 15.51 2.94
C LYS A 99 -5.31 14.73 1.75
N GLU A 100 -6.41 13.99 1.93
CA GLU A 100 -7.08 13.26 0.85
C GLU A 100 -7.59 14.24 -0.22
N ASP A 101 -8.26 15.33 0.18
CA ASP A 101 -8.73 16.39 -0.73
C ASP A 101 -7.56 17.04 -1.50
N LEU A 102 -6.47 17.34 -0.81
CA LEU A 102 -5.27 17.89 -1.45
C LEU A 102 -4.69 16.91 -2.47
N GLN A 103 -4.66 15.61 -2.16
CA GLN A 103 -4.18 14.59 -3.07
C GLN A 103 -5.08 14.47 -4.29
N LEU A 104 -6.41 14.47 -4.11
CA LEU A 104 -7.38 14.47 -5.20
C LEU A 104 -7.21 15.69 -6.11
N MET A 105 -7.03 16.88 -5.53
CA MET A 105 -6.80 18.11 -6.28
C MET A 105 -5.49 18.06 -7.08
N LYS A 106 -4.41 17.51 -6.49
CA LYS A 106 -3.14 17.27 -7.18
C LYS A 106 -3.31 16.31 -8.35
N GLU A 107 -3.95 15.17 -8.15
CA GLU A 107 -4.18 14.19 -9.22
C GLU A 107 -5.07 14.75 -10.33
N ASN A 108 -6.06 15.56 -10.00
CA ASN A 108 -6.92 16.21 -10.99
C ASN A 108 -6.17 17.26 -11.80
N SER A 109 -5.42 18.15 -11.12
CA SER A 109 -4.61 19.17 -11.79
C SER A 109 -3.50 18.56 -12.65
N GLU A 110 -2.84 17.51 -12.18
CA GLU A 110 -1.87 16.76 -12.97
C GLU A 110 -2.51 16.15 -14.23
N ARG A 111 -3.68 15.52 -14.09
CA ARG A 111 -4.41 14.98 -15.24
C ARG A 111 -4.77 16.06 -16.26
N SER A 112 -5.22 17.23 -15.80
CA SER A 112 -5.49 18.38 -16.66
C SER A 112 -4.21 18.90 -17.34
N LEU A 113 -3.10 19.00 -16.60
CA LEU A 113 -1.81 19.44 -17.14
C LEU A 113 -1.32 18.48 -18.23
N GLN A 114 -1.37 17.17 -17.98
CA GLN A 114 -1.01 16.14 -18.97
C GLN A 114 -1.87 16.25 -20.22
N ASN A 115 -3.18 16.52 -20.07
CA ASN A 115 -4.06 16.75 -21.21
C ASN A 115 -3.67 18.01 -22.01
N TYR A 116 -3.37 19.13 -21.34
CA TYR A 116 -2.93 20.34 -22.02
C TYR A 116 -1.59 20.15 -22.74
N LEU A 117 -0.63 19.46 -22.13
CA LEU A 117 0.64 19.12 -22.76
C LEU A 117 0.43 18.27 -24.03
N ALA A 118 -0.41 17.23 -23.96
CA ALA A 118 -0.73 16.41 -25.11
C ALA A 118 -1.39 17.22 -26.26
N ILE A 119 -2.29 18.16 -25.93
CA ILE A 119 -2.91 19.06 -26.92
C ILE A 119 -1.86 19.97 -27.57
N LEU A 120 -0.94 20.52 -26.79
CA LEU A 120 0.13 21.37 -27.31
C LEU A 120 1.07 20.59 -28.23
N GLU A 121 1.53 19.41 -27.82
CA GLU A 121 2.36 18.54 -28.65
C GLU A 121 1.67 18.16 -29.96
N GLU A 122 0.38 17.83 -29.91
CA GLU A 122 -0.42 17.53 -31.10
C GLU A 122 -0.53 18.75 -32.03
N ALA A 123 -0.72 19.94 -31.47
CA ALA A 123 -0.78 21.18 -32.23
C ALA A 123 0.56 21.48 -32.94
N ASP A 124 1.69 21.27 -32.27
CA ASP A 124 3.02 21.45 -32.84
C ASP A 124 3.28 20.46 -33.99
N ILE A 125 2.92 19.20 -33.82
CA ILE A 125 3.02 18.18 -34.88
C ILE A 125 2.15 18.59 -36.07
N ARG A 126 0.89 18.97 -35.85
CA ARG A 126 -0.03 19.42 -36.92
C ARG A 126 0.51 20.63 -37.65
N LEU A 127 1.09 21.60 -36.94
CA LEU A 127 1.66 22.80 -37.55
C LEU A 127 2.77 22.44 -38.53
N VAL A 128 3.67 21.54 -38.15
CA VAL A 128 4.75 21.04 -39.01
C VAL A 128 4.20 20.28 -40.21
N GLU A 129 3.20 19.41 -40.00
CA GLU A 129 2.56 18.65 -41.08
C GLU A 129 1.83 19.53 -42.09
N ILE A 130 1.09 20.55 -41.63
CA ILE A 130 0.39 21.50 -42.49
C ILE A 130 1.39 22.32 -43.32
N LYS A 131 2.45 22.84 -42.69
CA LYS A 131 3.51 23.57 -43.41
C LYS A 131 4.15 22.72 -44.49
N ARG A 132 4.47 21.45 -44.16
CA ARG A 132 4.99 20.49 -45.13
C ARG A 132 4.01 20.23 -46.27
N ALA A 133 2.75 19.95 -45.96
CA ALA A 133 1.72 19.69 -46.96
C ALA A 133 1.49 20.89 -47.89
N MET A 134 1.57 22.11 -47.36
CA MET A 134 1.46 23.34 -48.15
C MET A 134 2.63 23.47 -49.14
N ILE A 135 3.87 23.21 -48.68
CA ILE A 135 5.06 23.26 -49.54
C ILE A 135 5.00 22.18 -50.63
N GLU A 136 4.61 20.96 -50.27
CA GLU A 136 4.43 19.84 -51.21
C GLU A 136 3.35 20.15 -52.25
N PHE A 137 2.20 20.68 -51.83
CA PHE A 137 1.12 21.05 -52.73
C PHE A 137 1.53 22.15 -53.71
N ASP A 138 2.21 23.21 -53.24
CA ASP A 138 2.73 24.26 -54.12
C ASP A 138 3.71 23.69 -55.15
N LYS A 139 4.62 22.82 -54.71
CA LYS A 139 5.63 22.20 -55.57
C LYS A 139 5.02 21.27 -56.62
N ASP A 140 4.15 20.36 -56.20
CA ASP A 140 3.72 19.24 -57.04
C ASP A 140 2.47 19.57 -57.85
N ILE A 141 1.62 20.47 -57.34
CA ILE A 141 0.35 20.85 -57.98
C ILE A 141 0.47 22.23 -58.60
N VAL A 142 0.68 23.29 -57.81
CA VAL A 142 0.62 24.68 -58.31
C VAL A 142 1.69 24.96 -59.38
N LYS A 143 2.95 24.63 -59.10
CA LYS A 143 4.06 24.81 -60.05
C LYS A 143 3.98 23.89 -61.27
N THR A 144 3.31 22.74 -61.17
CA THR A 144 3.13 21.82 -62.30
C THR A 144 2.03 22.31 -63.24
N ILE A 145 0.91 22.78 -62.68
CA ILE A 145 -0.24 23.28 -63.45
C ILE A 145 0.13 24.57 -64.19
N THR A 146 0.83 25.49 -63.53
CA THR A 146 1.27 26.76 -64.14
C THR A 146 2.19 26.56 -65.34
N LYS A 147 2.97 25.47 -65.38
CA LYS A 147 3.86 25.13 -66.51
C LYS A 147 3.14 24.46 -67.69
N LYS A 148 2.01 23.78 -67.45
CA LYS A 148 1.29 23.01 -68.48
C LYS A 148 -0.02 23.72 -68.82
N LYS A 149 -0.10 24.37 -69.99
CA LYS A 149 -1.34 25.01 -70.48
C LYS A 149 -2.42 23.96 -70.76
N GLY A 150 -3.49 23.95 -69.95
CA GLY A 150 -4.70 23.14 -70.20
C GLY A 150 -5.57 22.95 -68.95
N SER A 151 -6.82 23.43 -68.98
CA SER A 151 -7.76 23.39 -67.84
C SER A 151 -8.06 21.96 -67.36
N VAL A 152 -8.23 21.01 -68.29
CA VAL A 152 -8.54 19.60 -67.97
C VAL A 152 -7.38 18.91 -67.25
N ILE A 153 -6.13 19.23 -67.61
CA ILE A 153 -4.93 18.67 -66.97
C ILE A 153 -4.78 19.22 -65.54
N ALA A 154 -5.16 20.48 -65.34
CA ALA A 154 -5.14 21.12 -64.03
C ALA A 154 -6.13 20.46 -63.06
N SER A 155 -7.38 20.26 -63.50
CA SER A 155 -8.42 19.62 -62.68
C SER A 155 -8.09 18.16 -62.35
N ASP A 156 -7.58 17.38 -63.32
CA ASP A 156 -7.20 15.98 -63.10
C ASP A 156 -6.07 15.85 -62.06
N LYS A 157 -5.10 16.77 -62.09
CA LYS A 157 -4.00 16.79 -61.11
C LYS A 157 -4.46 17.05 -59.68
N VAL A 158 -5.36 18.02 -59.50
CA VAL A 158 -5.94 18.33 -58.18
C VAL A 158 -6.76 17.16 -57.67
N LEU A 159 -7.57 16.54 -58.55
CA LEU A 159 -8.39 15.38 -58.18
C LEU A 159 -7.54 14.21 -57.70
N ARG A 160 -6.51 13.81 -58.46
CA ARG A 160 -5.61 12.72 -58.06
C ARG A 160 -4.91 13.00 -56.74
N TYR A 161 -4.46 14.24 -56.52
CA TYR A 161 -3.86 14.63 -55.24
C TYR A 161 -4.85 14.41 -54.09
N MET A 162 -6.09 14.87 -54.23
CA MET A 162 -7.11 14.67 -53.19
C MET A 162 -7.38 13.19 -52.92
N GLU A 163 -7.52 12.37 -53.97
CA GLU A 163 -7.70 10.92 -53.84
C GLU A 163 -6.53 10.24 -53.12
N ASP A 164 -5.29 10.60 -53.46
CA ASP A 164 -4.09 10.05 -52.83
C ASP A 164 -3.99 10.46 -51.36
N ARG A 165 -4.35 11.71 -51.02
CA ARG A 165 -4.40 12.17 -49.62
C ARG A 165 -5.49 11.45 -48.83
N ILE A 166 -6.65 11.19 -49.43
CA ILE A 166 -7.72 10.40 -48.80
C ILE A 166 -7.24 8.98 -48.53
N ARG A 167 -6.69 8.28 -49.55
CA ARG A 167 -6.12 6.94 -49.40
C ARG A 167 -5.05 6.88 -48.32
N SER A 168 -4.11 7.85 -48.31
CA SER A 168 -3.06 7.92 -47.29
C SER A 168 -3.63 8.09 -45.88
N ARG A 169 -4.70 8.88 -45.71
CA ARG A 169 -5.37 9.06 -44.43
C ARG A 169 -6.06 7.77 -43.97
N ASP A 170 -6.68 7.03 -44.88
CA ASP A 170 -7.33 5.75 -44.56
C ASP A 170 -6.31 4.70 -44.10
N VAL A 171 -5.14 4.63 -44.74
CA VAL A 171 -4.03 3.78 -44.29
C VAL A 171 -3.54 4.19 -42.89
N MET A 172 -3.40 5.50 -42.64
CA MET A 172 -3.01 5.99 -41.32
C MET A 172 -4.05 5.64 -40.24
N LYS A 173 -5.34 5.78 -40.56
CA LYS A 173 -6.45 5.42 -39.67
C LYS A 173 -6.38 3.94 -39.29
N GLU A 174 -6.17 3.05 -40.26
CA GLU A 174 -6.03 1.62 -40.00
C GLU A 174 -4.81 1.32 -39.11
N LYS A 175 -3.67 1.97 -39.38
CA LYS A 175 -2.47 1.84 -38.54
C LYS A 175 -2.72 2.26 -37.08
N ILE A 176 -3.48 3.34 -36.88
CA ILE A 176 -3.86 3.81 -35.53
C ILE A 176 -4.81 2.82 -34.86
N HIS A 177 -5.79 2.27 -35.58
CA HIS A 177 -6.71 1.25 -35.05
C HIS A 177 -5.94 0.01 -34.59
N LEU A 178 -5.08 -0.56 -35.43
CA LEU A 178 -4.26 -1.72 -35.08
C LEU A 178 -3.37 -1.46 -33.85
N LYS A 179 -2.77 -0.27 -33.75
CA LYS A 179 -1.96 0.11 -32.58
C LYS A 179 -2.81 0.26 -31.33
N ASN A 180 -4.01 0.82 -31.43
CA ASN A 180 -4.95 0.94 -30.31
C ASN A 180 -5.37 -0.43 -29.79
N ASP A 181 -5.76 -1.34 -30.68
CA ASP A 181 -6.14 -2.70 -30.31
C ASP A 181 -5.00 -3.46 -29.64
N SER A 182 -3.77 -3.32 -30.16
CA SER A 182 -2.57 -3.89 -29.55
C SER A 182 -2.33 -3.35 -28.13
N LEU A 183 -2.42 -2.04 -27.94
CA LEU A 183 -2.28 -1.40 -26.61
C LEU A 183 -3.40 -1.81 -25.64
N LYS A 184 -4.63 -1.99 -26.13
CA LYS A 184 -5.77 -2.47 -25.34
C LYS A 184 -5.52 -3.87 -24.80
N VAL A 185 -5.02 -4.77 -25.66
CA VAL A 185 -4.62 -6.14 -25.25
C VAL A 185 -3.48 -6.09 -24.23
N GLN A 186 -2.45 -5.26 -24.46
CA GLN A 186 -1.33 -5.11 -23.52
C GLN A 186 -1.79 -4.58 -22.15
N LYS A 187 -2.68 -3.59 -22.13
CA LYS A 187 -3.29 -3.05 -20.91
C LYS A 187 -4.05 -4.12 -20.15
N GLN A 188 -4.89 -4.92 -20.82
CA GLN A 188 -5.62 -6.01 -20.19
C GLN A 188 -4.69 -7.06 -19.58
N LYS A 189 -3.63 -7.44 -20.31
CA LYS A 189 -2.61 -8.37 -19.81
C LYS A 189 -1.93 -7.84 -18.55
N MET A 190 -1.51 -6.57 -18.56
CA MET A 190 -0.86 -5.94 -17.41
C MET A 190 -1.79 -5.82 -16.20
N GLN A 191 -3.06 -5.48 -16.43
CA GLN A 191 -4.08 -5.44 -15.38
C GLN A 191 -4.31 -6.83 -14.76
N MET A 192 -4.31 -7.89 -15.56
CA MET A 192 -4.45 -9.26 -15.07
C MET A 192 -3.24 -9.69 -14.23
N GLN A 193 -2.02 -9.36 -14.68
CA GLN A 193 -0.79 -9.60 -13.91
C GLN A 193 -0.80 -8.86 -12.57
N LEU A 194 -1.20 -7.58 -12.58
CA LEU A 194 -1.31 -6.79 -11.35
C LEU A 194 -2.31 -7.42 -10.36
N LYS A 195 -3.47 -7.88 -10.83
CA LYS A 195 -4.45 -8.58 -9.99
C LYS A 195 -3.85 -9.87 -9.40
N GLN A 196 -3.13 -10.64 -10.20
CA GLN A 196 -2.50 -11.88 -9.74
C GLN A 196 -1.45 -11.61 -8.65
N GLU A 197 -0.59 -10.60 -8.83
CA GLU A 197 0.41 -10.23 -7.83
C GLU A 197 -0.23 -9.69 -6.55
N ARG A 198 -1.30 -8.89 -6.65
CA ARG A 198 -2.08 -8.46 -5.48
C ARG A 198 -2.64 -9.65 -4.69
N LEU A 199 -3.26 -10.61 -5.37
CA LEU A 199 -3.78 -11.82 -4.72
C LEU A 199 -2.68 -12.64 -4.04
N LYS A 200 -1.51 -12.80 -4.68
CA LYS A 200 -0.36 -13.47 -4.06
C LYS A 200 0.10 -12.74 -2.79
N ALA A 201 0.21 -11.42 -2.86
CA ALA A 201 0.59 -10.58 -1.71
C ALA A 201 -0.44 -10.68 -0.58
N GLU A 202 -1.74 -10.66 -0.90
CA GLU A 202 -2.83 -10.82 0.08
C GLU A 202 -2.79 -12.18 0.77
N ILE A 203 -2.59 -13.27 0.02
CA ILE A 203 -2.46 -14.62 0.56
C ILE A 203 -1.26 -14.70 1.51
N LEU A 204 -0.11 -14.16 1.10
CA LEU A 204 1.09 -14.13 1.93
C LEU A 204 0.85 -13.32 3.22
N ASN A 205 0.27 -12.13 3.11
CA ASN A 205 -0.03 -11.27 4.25
C ASN A 205 -0.99 -11.97 5.23
N LYS A 206 -2.03 -12.64 4.71
CA LYS A 206 -2.94 -13.45 5.53
C LYS A 206 -2.22 -14.59 6.25
N LYS A 207 -1.27 -15.27 5.59
CA LYS A 207 -0.45 -16.32 6.22
C LYS A 207 0.42 -15.74 7.34
N LEU A 208 1.11 -14.63 7.09
CA LEU A 208 1.97 -13.98 8.07
C LEU A 208 1.18 -13.48 9.28
N ARG A 209 0.02 -12.86 9.07
CA ARG A 209 -0.89 -12.45 10.15
C ARG A 209 -1.35 -13.63 10.99
N ARG A 210 -1.65 -14.78 10.35
CA ARG A 210 -1.99 -16.00 11.07
C ARG A 210 -0.83 -16.50 11.92
N GLN A 211 0.38 -16.57 11.36
CA GLN A 211 1.58 -16.97 12.10
C GLN A 211 1.85 -16.04 13.29
N LEU A 212 1.66 -14.73 13.12
CA LEU A 212 1.82 -13.76 14.20
C LEU A 212 0.77 -13.94 15.31
N ALA A 213 -0.47 -14.29 14.95
CA ALA A 213 -1.53 -14.58 15.92
C ALA A 213 -1.35 -15.93 16.64
N GLU A 214 -0.79 -16.93 15.94
CA GLU A 214 -0.46 -18.26 16.49
C GLU A 214 0.80 -18.22 17.35
N TYR A 215 1.71 -17.27 17.10
CA TYR A 215 2.94 -17.10 17.86
C TYR A 215 2.63 -16.71 19.31
N LYS A 216 2.94 -17.62 20.23
CA LYS A 216 2.84 -17.40 21.67
C LYS A 216 4.22 -17.52 22.29
N VAL A 217 4.67 -16.48 22.99
CA VAL A 217 5.86 -16.56 23.83
C VAL A 217 5.48 -17.34 25.09
N PRO A 218 6.15 -18.46 25.41
CA PRO A 218 5.94 -19.13 26.69
C PRO A 218 6.09 -18.11 27.83
N PRO A 219 5.22 -18.13 28.85
CA PRO A 219 5.44 -17.32 30.04
C PRO A 219 6.88 -17.50 30.53
N VAL A 220 7.56 -16.42 30.88
CA VAL A 220 9.00 -16.43 31.25
C VAL A 220 9.32 -17.53 32.25
N PHE A 221 8.40 -17.76 33.20
CA PHE A 221 8.51 -18.80 34.21
C PHE A 221 8.51 -20.23 33.63
N ASN A 222 7.64 -20.53 32.64
CA ASN A 222 7.63 -21.82 31.97
C ASN A 222 8.92 -22.05 31.18
N TYR A 223 9.39 -21.03 30.46
CA TYR A 223 10.65 -21.10 29.73
C TYR A 223 11.85 -21.38 30.66
N VAL A 224 11.90 -20.71 31.82
CA VAL A 224 12.96 -20.94 32.82
C VAL A 224 12.89 -22.35 33.38
N HIS A 225 11.71 -22.86 33.73
CA HIS A 225 11.55 -24.23 34.21
C HIS A 225 11.96 -25.28 33.17
N GLU A 226 11.50 -25.12 31.92
CA GLU A 226 11.90 -26.00 30.82
C GLU A 226 13.41 -25.93 30.60
N LYS A 227 14.02 -24.74 30.70
CA LYS A 227 15.47 -24.57 30.53
C LYS A 227 16.28 -25.22 31.65
N MET A 228 15.80 -25.15 32.90
CA MET A 228 16.41 -25.85 34.03
C MET A 228 16.31 -27.37 33.84
N ALA A 229 15.15 -27.88 33.44
CA ALA A 229 14.97 -29.31 33.18
C ALA A 229 15.88 -29.81 32.05
N VAL A 230 16.05 -29.03 30.98
CA VAL A 230 17.01 -29.32 29.91
C VAL A 230 18.43 -29.41 30.46
N HIS A 231 18.84 -28.45 31.27
CA HIS A 231 20.18 -28.44 31.87
C HIS A 231 20.40 -29.64 32.82
N ASP A 232 19.40 -30.05 33.59
CA ASP A 232 19.48 -31.20 34.49
C ASP A 232 19.60 -32.52 33.71
N LEU A 233 18.87 -32.63 32.59
CA LEU A 233 18.98 -33.76 31.67
C LEU A 233 20.35 -33.80 30.98
N GLU A 234 20.86 -32.65 30.51
CA GLU A 234 22.20 -32.54 29.93
C GLU A 234 23.28 -32.99 30.93
N ASN A 235 23.17 -32.56 32.19
CA ASN A 235 24.09 -33.00 33.24
C ASN A 235 24.00 -34.50 33.52
N SER A 236 22.77 -35.04 33.57
CA SER A 236 22.54 -36.47 33.78
C SER A 236 23.13 -37.29 32.63
N LEU A 237 22.93 -36.84 31.39
CA LEU A 237 23.49 -37.44 30.18
C LEU A 237 25.02 -37.44 30.25
N ARG A 238 25.65 -36.31 30.60
CA ARG A 238 27.10 -36.22 30.79
C ARG A 238 27.64 -37.20 31.86
N ILE A 239 26.91 -37.38 32.95
CA ILE A 239 27.29 -38.35 34.00
C ILE A 239 27.20 -39.78 33.45
N TRP A 240 26.13 -40.10 32.71
CA TRP A 240 25.95 -41.42 32.12
C TRP A 240 26.98 -41.71 31.04
N GLU A 241 27.32 -40.75 30.19
CA GLU A 241 28.42 -40.84 29.24
C GLU A 241 29.73 -41.17 29.96
N ARG A 242 30.05 -40.45 31.04
CA ARG A 242 31.24 -40.73 31.83
C ARG A 242 31.22 -42.13 32.47
N LYS A 243 30.07 -42.59 32.94
CA LYS A 243 29.91 -43.96 33.47
C LYS A 243 30.16 -45.02 32.39
N VAL A 244 29.66 -44.79 31.18
CA VAL A 244 29.88 -45.68 30.03
C VAL A 244 31.37 -45.72 29.67
N GLU A 245 32.05 -44.58 29.57
CA GLU A 245 33.50 -44.52 29.32
C GLU A 245 34.29 -45.34 30.35
N ILE A 246 33.95 -45.22 31.64
CA ILE A 246 34.62 -45.99 32.71
C ILE A 246 34.37 -47.49 32.54
N ALA A 247 33.13 -47.89 32.23
CA ALA A 247 32.77 -49.29 32.00
C ALA A 247 33.51 -49.87 30.78
N GLU A 248 33.62 -49.10 29.69
CA GLU A 248 34.36 -49.48 28.49
C GLU A 248 35.87 -49.64 28.77
N MET A 249 36.47 -48.68 29.50
CA MET A 249 37.87 -48.77 29.92
C MET A 249 38.12 -50.00 30.81
N ALA A 250 37.23 -50.27 31.76
CA ALA A 250 37.31 -51.45 32.62
C ALA A 250 37.21 -52.74 31.81
N LEU A 251 36.24 -52.84 30.89
CA LEU A 251 36.08 -53.99 29.99
C LEU A 251 37.32 -54.21 29.13
N LYS A 252 37.91 -53.14 28.57
CA LYS A 252 39.16 -53.21 27.81
C LYS A 252 40.32 -53.72 28.67
N SER A 253 40.43 -53.26 29.90
CA SER A 253 41.42 -53.74 30.87
C SER A 253 41.25 -55.23 31.18
N TYR A 254 40.04 -55.68 31.52
CA TYR A 254 39.75 -57.09 31.77
C TYR A 254 40.04 -57.97 30.56
N ARG A 255 39.66 -57.55 29.34
CA ARG A 255 40.00 -58.26 28.10
C ARG A 255 41.51 -58.40 27.94
N ASN A 256 42.28 -57.34 28.19
CA ASN A 256 43.74 -57.39 28.11
C ASN A 256 44.34 -58.37 29.13
N VAL A 257 43.85 -58.35 30.38
CA VAL A 257 44.29 -59.28 31.43
C VAL A 257 43.95 -60.72 31.04
N TRP A 258 42.72 -60.98 30.58
CA TRP A 258 42.29 -62.30 30.14
C TRP A 258 43.08 -62.80 28.92
N HIS A 259 43.34 -61.95 27.94
CA HIS A 259 44.19 -62.30 26.80
C HIS A 259 45.60 -62.68 27.24
N LYS A 260 46.22 -61.94 28.18
CA LYS A 260 47.52 -62.30 28.75
C LYS A 260 47.47 -63.66 29.46
N ALA A 261 46.47 -63.88 30.30
CA ALA A 261 46.29 -65.16 31.01
C ALA A 261 46.09 -66.34 30.04
N LYS A 262 45.29 -66.14 28.98
CA LYS A 262 45.10 -67.12 27.91
C LYS A 262 46.40 -67.44 27.18
N MET A 263 47.20 -66.43 26.84
CA MET A 263 48.50 -66.64 26.19
C MET A 263 49.49 -67.38 27.10
N ALA A 264 49.54 -67.04 28.38
CA ALA A 264 50.37 -67.76 29.35
C ALA A 264 49.93 -69.23 29.50
N SER A 265 48.62 -69.50 29.52
CA SER A 265 48.08 -70.86 29.54
C SER A 265 48.46 -71.65 28.29
N HIS A 266 48.33 -71.07 27.09
CA HIS A 266 48.78 -71.71 25.85
C HIS A 266 50.30 -71.94 25.82
N GLN A 267 51.11 -71.03 26.36
CA GLN A 267 52.56 -71.22 26.49
C GLN A 267 52.90 -72.40 27.42
N LEU A 268 52.20 -72.52 28.56
CA LEU A 268 52.34 -73.67 29.45
C LEU A 268 51.91 -74.98 28.78
N GLN A 269 50.85 -74.96 27.98
CA GLN A 269 50.35 -76.12 27.25
C GLN A 269 51.27 -76.57 26.09
N ALA A 270 52.03 -75.65 25.50
CA ALA A 270 53.03 -75.96 24.47
C ALA A 270 54.29 -76.64 25.04
N LEU A 271 54.60 -76.42 26.32
CA LEU A 271 55.73 -77.02 27.03
C LEU A 271 55.41 -78.41 27.62
N LEU A 272 54.17 -78.89 27.50
CA LEU A 272 53.75 -80.23 27.94
C LEU A 272 54.14 -81.31 26.90
N PRO A 273 54.78 -82.43 27.33
CA PRO A 273 55.14 -83.55 26.45
C PRO A 273 53.92 -84.16 25.73
N GLU A 274 54.10 -84.64 24.49
CA GLU A 274 53.03 -85.11 23.59
C GLU A 274 52.07 -86.19 24.17
N GLN A 275 52.43 -86.85 25.27
CA GLN A 275 51.63 -87.92 25.87
C GLN A 275 50.37 -87.46 26.62
N GLU A 276 50.21 -86.17 26.92
CA GLU A 276 49.06 -85.67 27.71
C GLU A 276 48.07 -84.80 26.92
N ARG A 277 48.35 -84.47 25.65
CA ARG A 277 47.45 -83.64 24.82
C ARG A 277 46.12 -84.33 24.48
N HIS A 278 46.05 -85.65 24.56
CA HIS A 278 44.85 -86.43 24.23
C HIS A 278 43.82 -86.56 25.37
N LYS A 279 44.16 -86.22 26.63
CA LYS A 279 43.20 -86.31 27.76
C LYS A 279 42.39 -85.03 27.99
N ALA A 280 42.77 -83.91 27.39
CA ALA A 280 42.10 -82.62 27.60
C ALA A 280 40.93 -82.35 26.64
N THR A 281 40.76 -83.14 25.58
CA THR A 281 39.67 -82.98 24.60
C THR A 281 38.44 -83.85 24.87
N GLU A 282 38.52 -84.84 25.77
CA GLU A 282 37.41 -85.75 26.09
C GLU A 282 36.60 -85.34 27.34
N GLY A 283 36.94 -84.19 27.93
CA GLY A 283 36.22 -83.58 29.06
C GLY A 283 35.62 -82.23 28.68
N LEU A 284 34.72 -82.21 27.70
CA LEU A 284 33.82 -81.08 27.40
C LEU A 284 32.38 -81.56 27.40
#